data_AF-A0A950L957-F1
#
_entry.id   AF-A0A950L957-F1
#
_cell.length_a   1.000
_cell.length_b   1.000
_cell.length_c   1.000
_cell.angle_alpha   90.00
_cell.angle_beta   90.00
_cell.angle_gamma   90.00
#
_symmetry.space_group_name_H-M   'P 1'
#
loop_
_entity.id
_entity.type
_entity.pdbx_description
1 polymer ?
#
loop_
_entity_poly.entity_id
_entity_poly.type
_entity_poly.pdbx_seq_one_letter_code
_entity_poly.pdbx_strand_id
1 'polypeptide(L)'
;MAKHPNIESDQAYKLASELASITGESLADGLTEAIRQRLERERVVRFKEVRIRRILMLPAEIRVHLKEPVNSDHSWLYDDIGLPK
;
A
#
# COMPACT_ATOMS: atom_id res chain seq x y z
N MET A 1 -28.03 16.33 0.12
CA MET A 1 -28.50 15.23 -0.75
C MET A 1 -27.31 14.75 -1.56
N ALA A 2 -26.87 13.51 -1.36
CA ALA A 2 -25.73 12.95 -2.12
C ALA A 2 -26.14 12.78 -3.59
N LYS A 3 -25.38 13.40 -4.49
CA LYS A 3 -25.62 13.33 -5.94
C LYS A 3 -24.99 12.04 -6.46
N HIS A 4 -25.83 11.07 -6.84
CA HIS A 4 -25.38 9.84 -7.46
C HIS A 4 -24.72 10.16 -8.82
N PRO A 5 -23.56 9.55 -9.13
CA PRO A 5 -22.89 9.79 -10.39
C PRO A 5 -23.70 9.16 -11.53
N ASN A 6 -24.10 9.98 -12.50
CA ASN A 6 -24.66 9.56 -13.78
C ASN A 6 -23.49 9.06 -14.66
N ILE A 7 -22.89 7.93 -14.26
CA ILE A 7 -21.94 7.17 -15.08
C ILE A 7 -22.80 6.47 -16.13
N GLU A 8 -22.38 6.43 -17.39
CA GLU A 8 -23.11 5.75 -18.48
C GLU A 8 -23.71 4.41 -18.01
N SER A 9 -25.00 4.45 -17.69
CA SER A 9 -25.64 3.60 -16.69
C SER A 9 -25.75 2.15 -17.16
N ASP A 10 -25.77 1.93 -18.48
CA ASP A 10 -26.14 0.64 -19.07
C ASP A 10 -25.08 -0.43 -18.84
N GLN A 11 -23.80 -0.08 -18.94
CA GLN A 11 -22.72 -1.06 -18.78
C GLN A 11 -22.48 -1.39 -17.30
N ALA A 12 -22.51 -0.38 -16.43
CA ALA A 12 -22.39 -0.57 -14.99
C ALA A 12 -23.56 -1.41 -14.44
N TYR A 13 -24.78 -1.13 -14.92
CA TYR A 13 -25.97 -1.89 -14.56
C TYR A 13 -25.90 -3.35 -15.02
N LYS A 14 -25.46 -3.60 -16.27
CA LYS A 14 -25.25 -4.97 -16.78
C LYS A 14 -24.27 -5.77 -15.94
N LEU A 15 -23.10 -5.20 -15.65
CA LEU A 15 -22.08 -5.85 -14.83
C LEU A 15 -22.56 -6.13 -13.39
N ALA A 16 -23.27 -5.17 -12.79
CA ALA A 16 -23.84 -5.34 -11.45
C ALA A 16 -24.94 -6.41 -11.44
N SER A 17 -25.78 -6.46 -12.47
CA SER A 17 -26.85 -7.46 -12.62
C SER A 17 -26.30 -8.87 -12.84
N GLU A 18 -25.26 -9.00 -13.65
CA GLU A 18 -24.55 -10.27 -13.86
C GLU A 18 -23.90 -10.75 -12.55
N LEU A 19 -23.22 -9.86 -11.83
CA LEU A 19 -22.61 -10.17 -10.55
C LEU A 19 -23.65 -10.63 -9.53
N ALA A 20 -24.74 -9.87 -9.37
CA ALA A 20 -25.85 -10.21 -8.47
C ALA A 20 -26.50 -11.55 -8.83
N SER A 21 -26.64 -11.86 -10.13
CA SER A 21 -27.19 -13.13 -10.59
C SER A 21 -26.30 -14.32 -10.23
N ILE A 22 -24.97 -14.13 -10.24
CA ILE A 22 -24.00 -15.18 -9.88
C ILE A 22 -23.88 -15.33 -8.36
N THR A 23 -23.91 -14.22 -7.60
CA THR A 23 -23.71 -14.23 -6.14
C THR A 23 -25.00 -14.47 -5.35
N GLY A 24 -26.17 -14.25 -5.95
CA GLY A 24 -27.46 -14.29 -5.27
C GLY A 24 -27.73 -13.07 -4.37
N GLU A 25 -26.89 -12.04 -4.46
CA GLU A 25 -27.02 -10.79 -3.70
C GLU A 25 -27.93 -9.80 -4.43
N SER A 26 -28.38 -8.76 -3.71
CA SER A 26 -29.11 -7.67 -4.39
C SER A 26 -28.15 -6.88 -5.31
N LEU A 27 -28.68 -6.28 -6.37
CA LEU A 27 -27.88 -5.47 -7.31
C LEU A 27 -27.14 -4.32 -6.60
N ALA A 28 -27.75 -3.73 -5.57
CA ALA A 28 -27.14 -2.68 -4.77
C ALA A 28 -26.01 -3.21 -3.88
N ASP A 29 -26.21 -4.37 -3.25
CA ASP A 29 -25.20 -4.99 -2.37
C ASP A 29 -24.01 -5.47 -3.18
N GLY A 30 -24.25 -6.20 -4.27
CA GLY A 30 -23.19 -6.69 -5.15
C GLY A 30 -22.35 -5.56 -5.77
N LEU A 31 -23.00 -4.46 -6.18
CA LEU A 31 -22.29 -3.29 -6.69
C LEU A 31 -21.45 -2.61 -5.59
N THR A 32 -22.02 -2.46 -4.40
CA THR A 32 -21.34 -1.84 -3.26
C THR A 32 -20.10 -2.65 -2.87
N GLU A 33 -20.24 -3.97 -2.77
CA GLU A 33 -19.13 -4.87 -2.44
C GLU A 33 -18.06 -4.92 -3.53
N ALA A 34 -18.44 -4.95 -4.81
CA ALA A 34 -17.48 -4.90 -5.91
C ALA A 34 -16.64 -3.60 -5.89
N ILE A 35 -17.29 -2.45 -5.66
CA ILE A 35 -16.60 -1.17 -5.52
C ILE A 35 -15.70 -1.17 -4.29
N ARG A 36 -16.19 -1.67 -3.14
CA ARG A 36 -15.41 -1.77 -1.89
C ARG A 36 -14.16 -2.60 -2.10
N GLN A 37 -14.28 -3.78 -2.71
CA GLN A 37 -13.15 -4.66 -3.01
C GLN A 37 -12.16 -4.03 -3.97
N ARG A 38 -12.63 -3.33 -5.02
CA ARG A 38 -11.74 -2.63 -5.95
C ARG A 38 -10.98 -1.50 -5.26
N LEU A 39 -11.67 -0.69 -4.45
CA LEU A 39 -11.05 0.38 -3.68
C LEU A 39 -10.01 -0.16 -2.70
N GLU A 40 -10.30 -1.26 -2.01
CA GLU A 40 -9.35 -1.86 -1.08
C GLU A 40 -8.08 -2.34 -1.79
N ARG A 41 -8.22 -3.03 -2.93
CA ARG A 41 -7.08 -3.46 -3.75
C ARG A 41 -6.22 -2.28 -4.19
N GLU A 42 -6.85 -1.21 -4.70
CA GLU A 42 -6.14 0.00 -5.13
C GLU A 42 -5.46 0.73 -3.96
N ARG A 43 -6.10 0.80 -2.79
CA ARG A 43 -5.51 1.39 -1.58
C ARG A 43 -4.27 0.62 -1.13
N VAL A 44 -4.34 -0.71 -1.10
CA VAL A 44 -3.21 -1.57 -0.70
C VAL A 44 -2.04 -1.38 -1.67
N VAL A 45 -2.29 -1.38 -2.98
CA VAL A 45 -1.27 -1.16 -4.02
C VAL A 45 -0.62 0.21 -3.84
N ARG A 46 -1.41 1.29 -3.77
CA ARG A 46 -0.88 2.65 -3.56
C ARG A 46 -0.08 2.79 -2.27
N PHE A 47 -0.56 2.21 -1.17
CA PHE A 47 0.15 2.25 0.11
C PHE A 47 1.48 1.50 0.05
N LYS A 48 1.54 0.37 -0.67
CA LYS A 48 2.79 -0.36 -0.93
C LYS A 48 3.76 0.48 -1.75
N GLU A 49 3.30 1.12 -2.82
CA GLU A 49 4.13 1.98 -3.67
C GLU A 49 4.70 3.18 -2.90
N VAL A 50 3.86 3.86 -2.11
CA VAL A 50 4.30 4.98 -1.26
C VAL A 50 5.35 4.52 -0.26
N ARG A 51 5.15 3.37 0.39
CA ARG A 51 6.14 2.79 1.32
C ARG A 51 7.46 2.46 0.63
N ILE A 52 7.42 1.82 -0.54
CA ILE A 52 8.63 1.49 -1.30
C ILE A 52 9.38 2.77 -1.68
N ARG A 53 8.67 3.79 -2.19
CA ARG A 53 9.29 5.10 -2.49
C ARG A 53 9.96 5.71 -1.27
N ARG A 54 9.30 5.69 -0.10
CA ARG A 54 9.90 6.20 1.15
C ARG A 54 11.17 5.41 1.51
N ILE A 55 11.13 4.08 1.46
CA ILE A 55 12.31 3.23 1.76
C ILE A 55 13.46 3.56 0.81
N LEU A 56 13.19 3.74 -0.48
CA LEU A 56 14.23 4.06 -1.47
C LEU A 56 14.82 5.46 -1.30
N MET A 57 14.11 6.40 -0.67
CA MET A 57 14.62 7.74 -0.36
C MET A 57 15.50 7.78 0.89
N LEU A 58 15.29 6.88 1.85
CA LEU A 58 16.00 6.89 3.14
C LEU A 58 17.53 6.83 3.01
N PRO A 59 18.16 6.05 2.11
CA PRO A 59 19.62 6.01 2.01
C PRO A 59 20.23 7.37 1.65
N ALA A 60 19.57 8.16 0.80
CA ALA A 60 20.03 9.49 0.45
C ALA A 60 19.92 10.45 1.65
N GLU A 61 18.82 10.37 2.39
CA GLU A 61 18.59 11.14 3.62
C GLU A 61 19.63 10.78 4.70
N ILE A 62 19.88 9.48 4.93
CA ILE A 62 20.91 8.99 5.86
C ILE A 62 22.29 9.51 5.47
N ARG A 63 22.63 9.50 4.18
CA ARG A 63 23.93 9.96 3.67
C ARG A 63 24.20 11.43 3.99
N VAL A 64 23.20 12.31 3.94
CA VAL A 64 23.36 13.74 4.27
C VAL A 64 23.73 13.95 5.74
N HIS A 65 23.35 13.03 6.62
CA HIS A 65 23.56 13.15 8.07
C HIS A 65 24.71 12.29 8.60
N LEU A 66 25.37 11.50 7.76
CA LEU A 66 26.53 10.69 8.14
C LEU A 66 27.76 11.60 8.35
N LYS A 67 28.41 11.44 9.51
CA LYS A 67 29.71 12.07 9.79
C LYS A 67 30.81 11.19 9.23
N GLU A 68 31.66 11.76 8.38
CA GLU A 68 32.81 11.06 7.83
C GLU A 68 34.03 11.12 8.80
N PRO A 69 34.90 10.10 8.78
CA PRO A 69 34.83 8.88 7.96
C PRO A 69 33.80 7.87 8.50
N VAL A 70 33.03 7.26 7.61
CA VAL A 70 32.10 6.19 7.96
C VAL A 70 32.86 4.87 7.98
N ASN A 71 32.97 4.23 9.14
CA ASN A 71 33.54 2.89 9.27
C ASN A 71 32.59 1.97 10.05
N SER A 72 32.78 0.67 9.89
CA SER A 72 32.12 -0.37 10.70
C SER A 72 33.06 -0.85 11.81
N ASP A 73 33.92 0.03 12.32
CA ASP A 73 34.83 -0.34 13.41
C ASP A 73 34.04 -0.41 14.72
N HIS A 74 34.11 -1.58 15.33
CA HIS A 74 33.42 -1.94 16.55
C HIS A 74 34.42 -2.45 17.62
N SER A 75 35.72 -2.19 17.44
CA SER A 75 36.80 -2.53 18.39
C SER A 75 36.61 -1.93 19.79
N TRP A 76 35.75 -0.92 19.91
CA TRP A 76 35.33 -0.33 21.18
C TRP A 76 34.29 -1.17 21.94
N LEU A 77 33.54 -2.04 21.26
CA LEU A 77 32.53 -2.91 21.88
C LEU A 77 33.11 -4.22 22.42
N TYR A 78 34.12 -4.76 21.75
CA TYR A 78 34.67 -6.08 22.05
C TYR A 78 36.16 -6.01 22.39
N ASP A 79 36.61 -6.92 23.25
CA ASP A 79 38.02 -7.17 23.53
C ASP A 79 38.68 -8.02 22.44
N ASP A 80 39.98 -8.26 22.59
CA ASP A 80 40.81 -8.95 21.60
C ASP A 80 40.44 -10.43 21.44
N ILE A 81 39.62 -10.98 22.35
CA ILE A 81 39.07 -12.34 22.27
C ILE A 81 37.59 -12.35 21.84
N GLY A 82 37.01 -11.18 21.53
CA GLY A 82 35.66 -11.03 21.03
C GLY A 82 34.56 -10.99 22.10
N LEU A 83 34.92 -10.80 23.38
CA LEU A 83 33.94 -10.60 24.46
C LEU A 83 33.57 -9.12 24.61
N PRO A 84 32.34 -8.78 25.01
CA PRO A 84 31.98 -7.41 25.32
C PRO A 84 32.89 -6.81 26.39
N LYS A 85 33.39 -5.60 26.13
CA LYS A 85 34.12 -4.80 27.12
C LYS A 85 33.20 -4.22 28.20
#